data_AF-A0A7Y3N540-F1
#
_entry.id   AF-A0A7Y3N540-F1
#
_cell.length_a   1.000
_cell.length_b   1.000
_cell.length_c   1.000
_cell.angle_alpha   90.00
_cell.angle_beta   90.00
_cell.angle_gamma   90.00
#
_symmetry.space_group_name_H-M   'P 1'
#
loop_
_entity.id
_entity.type
_entity.pdbx_description
1 polymer ?
#
loop_
_entity_poly.entity_id
_entity_poly.type
_entity_poly.pdbx_seq_one_letter_code
_entity_poly.pdbx_strand_id
1 'polypeptide(L)'
;MKMNAKLASLVKTLICACPLVIFADQGEISSDLPAEDKEVAHVGLETYLLTRADSLPVENFEDATDPYLEGYIQALIDIHYSEFAVLVTVKDHKVTLSNLPKNELIAKSIVEFVKDIPGVKSVEVEEKLSAKEEAARALYIERPRVNGIWFPESTVLFVPLVADPRQPRYSIAYRGGDAVVGTVAAAVALGDNFPIFRWKDTFRWHGDLQIGIEAGIWAVFNYHDIPRKKDGESCELVNTDYYLGIPLTYAVDKWSFRYRLYHISSHLGDEFLVNRPYYLDKRKNPSFEAMDLFAAYQFTSGIRGYIGPGIILHSDHTYPMRTFYVEYGAEFRFLGHKVDYHQLYGTCFFAFHIENWQIRKWEFDETFMLGYELSKLQGIGRKMRIYIDYHNGYSYEGQFFRKRTSYGEVGFSWGF
;
A
#
# COMPACT_ATOMS: atom_id res chain seq x y z
N MET A 1 13.32 -37.72 20.72
CA MET A 1 14.24 -36.87 19.94
C MET A 1 14.54 -35.62 20.77
N LYS A 2 15.74 -35.52 21.35
CA LYS A 2 16.08 -34.45 22.31
C LYS A 2 16.38 -33.16 21.53
N MET A 3 15.48 -32.19 21.66
CA MET A 3 15.61 -30.86 21.05
C MET A 3 16.76 -30.12 21.72
N ASN A 4 17.67 -29.58 20.92
CA ASN A 4 18.93 -28.98 21.36
C ASN A 4 18.64 -27.68 22.15
N ALA A 5 19.17 -27.55 23.37
CA ALA A 5 18.86 -26.44 24.29
C ALA A 5 19.20 -25.05 23.74
N LYS A 6 20.11 -24.97 22.75
CA LYS A 6 20.43 -23.74 22.01
C LYS A 6 19.30 -23.28 21.08
N LEU A 7 18.52 -24.21 20.52
CA LEU A 7 17.39 -23.88 19.64
C LEU A 7 16.18 -23.36 20.44
N ALA A 8 15.95 -23.91 21.64
CA ALA A 8 14.94 -23.41 22.56
C ALA A 8 15.29 -22.01 23.11
N SER A 9 16.57 -21.72 23.30
CA SER A 9 17.06 -20.39 23.67
C SER A 9 16.84 -19.38 22.54
N LEU A 10 17.11 -19.74 21.28
CA LEU A 10 16.93 -18.85 20.13
C LEU A 10 15.44 -18.55 19.88
N VAL A 11 14.56 -19.54 20.02
CA VAL A 11 13.10 -19.38 19.93
C VAL A 11 12.57 -18.52 21.07
N LYS A 12 13.10 -18.64 22.30
CA LYS A 12 12.74 -17.74 23.42
C LYS A 12 13.19 -16.30 23.16
N THR A 13 14.37 -16.08 22.59
CA THR A 13 14.87 -14.74 22.27
C THR A 13 14.10 -14.10 21.11
N LEU A 14 13.64 -14.88 20.12
CA LEU A 14 12.75 -14.37 19.05
C LEU A 14 11.32 -14.10 19.53
N ILE A 15 10.78 -14.87 20.48
CA ILE A 15 9.45 -14.61 21.08
C ILE A 15 9.50 -13.38 22.00
N CYS A 16 10.64 -13.09 22.63
CA CYS A 16 10.85 -11.86 23.41
C CYS A 16 11.13 -10.60 22.57
N ALA A 17 11.33 -10.73 21.25
CA ALA A 17 11.46 -9.60 20.32
C ALA A 17 10.15 -9.30 19.57
N CYS A 18 9.01 -9.71 20.14
CA CYS A 18 7.69 -9.27 19.70
C CYS A 18 7.51 -7.79 20.12
N PRO A 19 7.07 -6.87 19.23
CA PRO A 19 6.77 -5.49 19.61
C PRO A 19 5.49 -5.36 20.47
N LEU A 20 5.00 -6.45 21.07
CA LEU A 20 3.70 -6.51 21.75
C LEU A 20 3.73 -6.13 23.24
N VAL A 21 4.79 -5.46 23.72
CA VAL A 21 4.93 -5.08 25.15
C VAL A 21 5.14 -3.57 25.34
N ILE A 22 4.60 -2.73 24.45
CA ILE A 22 4.57 -1.27 24.67
C ILE A 22 3.20 -0.78 25.20
N PHE A 23 2.21 -1.65 25.35
CA PHE A 23 0.85 -1.26 25.79
C PHE A 23 0.32 -2.07 26.97
N ALA A 24 1.15 -2.23 28.01
CA ALA A 24 0.65 -2.60 29.34
C ALA A 24 0.83 -1.37 30.25
N ASP A 25 -0.17 -0.49 30.26
CA ASP A 25 -0.31 0.48 31.35
C ASP A 25 -0.64 -0.32 32.62
N GLN A 26 0.35 -0.45 33.50
CA GLN A 26 0.15 -0.95 34.85
C GLN A 26 -0.40 0.20 35.70
N GLY A 27 -1.70 0.44 35.59
CA GLY A 27 -2.44 1.24 36.56
C GLY A 27 -2.76 0.39 37.79
N GLU A 28 -1.85 0.32 38.75
CA GLU A 28 -2.17 -0.10 40.11
C GLU A 28 -3.22 0.85 40.70
N ILE A 29 -4.35 0.29 41.14
CA ILE A 29 -5.33 0.99 41.96
C ILE A 29 -4.67 1.25 43.32
N SER A 30 -4.14 2.46 43.52
CA SER A 30 -3.76 2.93 44.84
C SER A 30 -4.96 3.60 45.50
N SER A 31 -5.34 3.03 46.65
CA SER A 31 -6.36 3.56 47.55
C SER A 31 -5.67 4.45 48.57
N ASP A 32 -5.56 5.76 48.31
CA ASP A 32 -5.22 6.76 49.33
C ASP A 32 -5.65 8.16 48.84
N LEU A 33 -6.82 8.62 49.28
CA LEU A 33 -7.18 10.04 49.25
C LEU A 33 -7.50 10.47 50.70
N PRO A 34 -6.85 11.52 51.24
CA PRO A 34 -7.26 12.09 52.51
C PRO A 34 -8.55 12.89 52.34
N ALA A 35 -9.44 12.74 53.31
CA ALA A 35 -10.65 13.52 53.44
C ALA A 35 -10.33 14.92 53.97
N GLU A 36 -10.58 15.96 53.17
CA GLU A 36 -11.13 17.26 53.59
C GLU A 36 -11.19 18.22 52.39
N ASP A 37 -12.43 18.58 52.03
CA ASP A 37 -12.90 19.79 51.34
C ASP A 37 -14.04 19.46 50.38
N LYS A 38 -15.23 19.33 50.98
CA LYS A 38 -16.49 19.38 50.25
C LYS A 38 -16.78 20.84 49.88
N GLU A 39 -16.13 21.36 48.86
CA GLU A 39 -16.77 22.42 48.08
C GLU A 39 -17.89 21.78 47.26
N VAL A 40 -19.12 22.08 47.67
CA VAL A 40 -20.31 21.77 46.90
C VAL A 40 -20.21 22.56 45.61
N ALA A 41 -19.76 21.91 44.53
CA ALA A 41 -19.93 22.42 43.19
C ALA A 41 -21.43 22.50 42.92
N HIS A 42 -21.98 23.70 43.05
CA HIS A 42 -23.28 24.03 42.49
C HIS A 42 -23.21 23.74 40.99
N VAL A 43 -23.78 22.61 40.57
CA VAL A 43 -24.10 22.37 39.17
C VAL A 43 -25.23 23.34 38.85
N GLY A 44 -24.86 24.55 38.45
CA GLY A 44 -25.75 25.41 37.69
C GLY A 44 -26.15 24.63 36.45
N LEU A 45 -27.44 24.38 36.29
CA LEU A 45 -28.02 24.03 34.99
C LEU A 45 -27.89 25.27 34.10
N GLU A 46 -26.67 25.57 33.65
CA GLU A 46 -26.50 26.38 32.46
C GLU A 46 -26.93 25.51 31.28
N THR A 47 -28.02 25.90 30.63
CA THR A 47 -28.38 25.39 29.32
C THR A 47 -27.25 25.73 28.35
N TYR A 48 -26.29 24.82 28.18
CA TYR A 48 -25.32 24.92 27.09
C TYR A 48 -26.09 24.78 25.77
N LEU A 49 -26.20 25.88 25.02
CA LEU A 49 -26.60 25.85 23.62
C LEU A 49 -25.46 25.16 22.87
N LEU A 50 -25.67 23.89 22.48
CA LEU A 50 -24.83 23.22 21.49
C LEU A 50 -24.75 24.12 20.26
N THR A 51 -23.56 24.64 19.99
CA THR A 51 -23.28 25.41 18.78
C THR A 51 -22.76 24.46 17.72
N ARG A 52 -22.95 24.79 16.44
CA ARG A 52 -22.46 23.92 15.37
C ARG A 52 -20.93 23.87 15.32
N ALA A 53 -20.25 24.88 15.86
CA ALA A 53 -18.81 24.91 16.06
C ALA A 53 -18.30 23.71 16.88
N ASP A 54 -19.12 23.17 17.79
CA ASP A 54 -18.77 22.02 18.65
C ASP A 54 -18.56 20.71 17.85
N SER A 55 -18.98 20.68 16.57
CA SER A 55 -18.86 19.52 15.68
C SER A 55 -17.76 19.63 14.63
N LEU A 56 -17.05 20.76 14.59
CA LEU A 56 -15.99 21.00 13.61
C LEU A 56 -14.63 20.56 14.17
N PRO A 57 -13.74 19.98 13.35
CA PRO A 57 -12.39 19.66 13.78
C PRO A 57 -11.69 20.94 14.26
N VAL A 58 -10.94 20.84 15.36
CA VAL A 58 -10.19 21.96 15.96
C VAL A 58 -8.97 22.27 15.09
N GLU A 59 -9.20 22.82 13.90
CA GLU A 59 -8.17 23.51 13.13
C GLU A 59 -8.14 24.98 13.59
N ASN A 60 -6.95 25.58 13.65
CA ASN A 60 -6.82 27.02 13.92
C ASN A 60 -7.31 27.81 12.69
N PHE A 61 -8.62 27.97 12.57
CA PHE A 61 -9.24 28.79 11.53
C PHE A 61 -8.85 30.28 11.63
N GLU A 62 -8.20 30.70 12.73
CA GLU A 62 -7.61 32.04 12.88
C GLU A 62 -6.36 32.25 12.00
N ASP A 63 -5.66 31.17 11.63
CA ASP A 63 -4.46 31.19 10.78
C ASP A 63 -4.78 30.78 9.32
N ALA A 64 -6.05 30.52 9.02
CA ALA A 64 -6.49 30.04 7.71
C ALA A 64 -6.33 31.14 6.64
N THR A 65 -5.74 30.80 5.49
CA THR A 65 -5.74 31.74 4.36
C THR A 65 -7.16 31.97 3.84
N ASP A 66 -7.50 33.19 3.43
CA ASP A 66 -8.84 33.51 2.90
C ASP A 66 -9.33 32.55 1.80
N PRO A 67 -8.52 32.08 0.83
CA PRO A 67 -8.96 31.10 -0.16
C PRO A 67 -9.31 29.72 0.42
N TYR A 68 -8.63 29.31 1.50
CA TYR A 68 -8.96 28.06 2.20
C TYR A 68 -10.31 28.19 2.90
N LEU A 69 -10.50 29.28 3.65
CA LEU A 69 -11.76 29.56 4.35
C LEU A 69 -12.92 29.72 3.36
N GLU A 70 -12.71 30.39 2.22
CA GLU A 70 -13.69 30.51 1.13
C GLU A 70 -14.10 29.13 0.58
N GLY A 71 -13.13 28.28 0.24
CA GLY A 71 -13.41 26.94 -0.29
C GLY A 71 -14.11 26.03 0.73
N TYR A 72 -13.71 26.12 2.00
CA TYR A 72 -14.31 25.36 3.10
C TYR A 72 -15.77 25.75 3.34
N ILE A 73 -16.04 27.05 3.47
CA ILE A 73 -17.40 27.57 3.67
C ILE A 73 -18.27 27.29 2.44
N GLN A 74 -17.74 27.46 1.22
CA GLN A 74 -18.48 27.14 -0.02
C GLN A 74 -18.89 25.67 -0.03
N ALA A 75 -17.98 24.74 0.31
CA ALA A 75 -18.30 23.32 0.37
C ALA A 75 -19.39 23.00 1.41
N LEU A 76 -19.33 23.63 2.58
CA LEU A 76 -20.33 23.46 3.63
C LEU A 76 -21.72 23.97 3.20
N ILE A 77 -21.78 25.14 2.54
CA ILE A 77 -23.02 25.67 1.98
C ILE A 77 -23.56 24.75 0.89
N ASP A 78 -22.72 24.25 -0.01
CA ASP A 78 -23.16 23.35 -1.09
C ASP A 78 -23.73 22.03 -0.53
N ILE A 79 -23.18 21.51 0.57
CA ILE A 79 -23.69 20.29 1.22
C ILE A 79 -25.09 20.51 1.81
N HIS A 80 -25.34 21.66 2.45
CA HIS A 80 -26.57 21.90 3.22
C HIS A 80 -27.64 22.70 2.47
N TYR A 81 -27.24 23.47 1.44
CA TYR A 81 -28.05 24.49 0.78
C TYR A 81 -27.80 24.55 -0.74
N SER A 82 -27.33 23.45 -1.36
CA SER A 82 -26.99 23.37 -2.80
C SER A 82 -28.06 23.93 -3.74
N GLU A 83 -29.34 23.77 -3.40
CA GLU A 83 -30.47 24.23 -4.20
C GLU A 83 -30.57 25.76 -4.36
N PHE A 84 -29.89 26.53 -3.51
CA PHE A 84 -29.92 27.99 -3.54
C PHE A 84 -28.71 28.61 -4.25
N ALA A 85 -27.70 27.80 -4.63
CA ALA A 85 -26.50 28.25 -5.34
C ALA A 85 -25.88 29.53 -4.74
N VAL A 86 -25.79 29.58 -3.41
CA VAL A 86 -25.22 30.71 -2.68
C VAL A 86 -23.71 30.75 -2.90
N LEU A 87 -23.19 31.94 -3.13
CA LEU A 87 -21.81 32.15 -3.48
C LEU A 87 -21.07 32.81 -2.31
N VAL A 88 -19.94 32.22 -1.93
CA VAL A 88 -19.09 32.70 -0.84
C VAL A 88 -17.88 33.41 -1.42
N THR A 89 -17.51 34.56 -0.83
CA THR A 89 -16.23 35.23 -1.07
C THR A 89 -15.61 35.58 0.28
N VAL A 90 -14.30 35.40 0.45
CA VAL A 90 -13.63 35.74 1.72
C VAL A 90 -12.47 36.72 1.48
N LYS A 91 -12.42 37.78 2.29
CA LYS A 91 -11.30 38.73 2.36
C LYS A 91 -11.05 39.16 3.80
N ASP A 92 -9.83 39.05 4.27
CA ASP A 92 -9.42 39.36 5.64
C ASP A 92 -10.31 38.65 6.69
N HIS A 93 -10.72 37.40 6.40
CA HIS A 93 -11.68 36.61 7.20
C HIS A 93 -13.10 37.21 7.32
N LYS A 94 -13.42 38.18 6.47
CA LYS A 94 -14.79 38.67 6.27
C LYS A 94 -15.41 37.90 5.13
N VAL A 95 -16.58 37.32 5.38
CA VAL A 95 -17.28 36.49 4.42
C VAL A 95 -18.38 37.31 3.78
N THR A 96 -18.39 37.39 2.46
CA THR A 96 -19.48 37.97 1.68
C THR A 96 -20.30 36.86 1.06
N LEU A 97 -21.59 36.83 1.36
CA LEU A 97 -22.56 35.91 0.76
C LEU A 97 -23.33 36.61 -0.35
N SER A 98 -23.31 36.01 -1.54
CA SER A 98 -24.04 36.49 -2.71
C SER A 98 -25.06 35.44 -3.18
N ASN A 99 -26.09 35.88 -3.90
CA ASN A 99 -27.14 35.00 -4.44
C ASN A 99 -27.95 34.25 -3.37
N LEU A 100 -28.26 34.90 -2.24
CA LEU A 100 -29.13 34.32 -1.21
C LEU A 100 -30.57 34.13 -1.71
N PRO A 101 -31.30 33.12 -1.19
CA PRO A 101 -32.69 32.89 -1.55
C PRO A 101 -33.57 34.07 -1.14
N LYS A 102 -34.62 34.33 -1.94
CA LYS A 102 -35.60 35.41 -1.65
C LYS A 102 -36.42 35.17 -0.38
N ASN A 103 -36.42 33.94 0.14
CA ASN A 103 -37.10 33.60 1.39
C ASN A 103 -36.23 34.04 2.58
N GLU A 104 -36.71 35.05 3.32
CA GLU A 104 -35.98 35.66 4.44
C GLU A 104 -35.60 34.66 5.55
N LEU A 105 -36.44 33.67 5.85
CA LEU A 105 -36.14 32.67 6.88
C LEU A 105 -34.96 31.80 6.48
N ILE A 106 -34.93 31.39 5.21
CA ILE A 106 -33.86 30.54 4.67
C ILE A 106 -32.57 31.36 4.53
N ALA A 107 -32.65 32.59 4.00
CA ALA A 107 -31.50 33.48 3.90
C ALA A 107 -30.87 33.75 5.28
N LYS A 108 -31.68 33.98 6.31
CA LYS A 108 -31.20 34.16 7.69
C LYS A 108 -30.56 32.88 8.23
N SER A 109 -31.13 31.71 7.96
CA SER A 109 -30.54 30.42 8.36
C SER A 109 -29.15 30.22 7.75
N ILE A 110 -28.96 30.59 6.48
CA ILE A 110 -27.68 30.48 5.79
C ILE A 110 -26.65 31.48 6.37
N VAL A 111 -27.06 32.71 6.62
CA VAL A 111 -26.18 33.72 7.25
C VAL A 111 -25.74 33.29 8.65
N GLU A 112 -26.66 32.81 9.49
CA GLU A 112 -26.31 32.31 10.83
C GLU A 112 -25.43 31.05 10.75
N PHE A 113 -25.69 30.16 9.80
CA PHE A 113 -24.83 28.99 9.56
C PHE A 113 -23.38 29.37 9.28
N VAL A 114 -23.13 30.43 8.50
CA VAL A 114 -21.78 30.89 8.17
C VAL A 114 -21.13 31.64 9.33
N LYS A 115 -21.90 32.39 10.13
CA LYS A 115 -21.39 33.08 11.33
C LYS A 115 -20.89 32.10 12.40
N ASP A 116 -21.52 30.93 12.50
CA ASP A 116 -21.16 29.89 13.48
C ASP A 116 -19.83 29.18 13.12
N ILE A 117 -19.25 29.43 11.95
CA ILE A 117 -18.00 28.78 11.52
C ILE A 117 -16.81 29.47 12.19
N PRO A 118 -15.95 28.73 12.93
CA PRO A 118 -14.74 29.28 13.54
C PRO A 118 -13.85 29.98 12.49
N GLY A 119 -13.26 31.11 12.87
CA GLY A 119 -12.43 31.94 11.98
C GLY A 119 -13.20 32.97 11.15
N VAL A 120 -14.53 32.93 11.09
CA VAL A 120 -15.33 33.98 10.43
C VAL A 120 -15.46 35.21 11.34
N LYS A 121 -14.93 36.37 10.91
CA LYS A 121 -14.99 37.62 11.69
C LYS A 121 -16.29 38.37 11.50
N SER A 122 -16.83 38.36 10.29
CA SER A 122 -18.10 39.01 9.95
C SER A 122 -18.69 38.41 8.68
N VAL A 123 -20.02 38.47 8.56
CA VAL A 123 -20.76 38.05 7.36
C VAL A 123 -21.51 39.24 6.78
N GLU A 124 -21.22 39.57 5.52
CA GLU A 124 -21.87 40.62 4.74
C GLU A 124 -22.71 39.98 3.63
N VAL A 125 -23.83 40.60 3.28
CA VAL A 125 -24.74 40.11 2.25
C VAL A 125 -24.74 41.09 1.08
N GLU A 126 -24.43 40.58 -0.11
CA GLU A 126 -24.46 41.36 -1.35
C GLU A 126 -25.42 40.70 -2.36
N GLU A 127 -26.21 41.51 -3.07
CA GLU A 127 -27.17 40.98 -4.05
C GLU A 127 -26.48 40.36 -5.27
N LYS A 128 -25.29 40.83 -5.64
CA LYS A 128 -24.51 40.36 -6.79
C LYS A 128 -23.02 40.47 -6.50
N LEU A 129 -22.25 39.54 -7.05
CA LEU A 129 -20.79 39.66 -7.08
C LEU A 129 -20.36 40.88 -7.90
N SER A 130 -19.24 41.49 -7.53
CA SER A 130 -18.66 42.53 -8.38
C SER A 130 -18.19 41.92 -9.70
N ALA A 131 -18.26 42.68 -10.80
CA ALA A 131 -17.79 42.22 -12.12
C ALA A 131 -16.31 41.78 -12.12
N LYS A 132 -15.51 42.32 -11.19
CA LYS A 132 -14.10 41.92 -10.99
C LYS A 132 -13.99 40.54 -10.36
N GLU A 133 -14.87 40.20 -9.43
CA GLU A 133 -14.91 38.89 -8.76
C GLU A 133 -15.53 37.82 -9.65
N GLU A 134 -16.56 38.17 -10.44
CA GLU A 134 -17.10 37.29 -11.48
C GLU A 134 -16.02 36.93 -12.52
N ALA A 135 -15.27 37.92 -13.00
CA ALA A 135 -14.16 37.69 -13.92
C ALA A 135 -13.02 36.87 -13.29
N ALA A 136 -12.67 37.13 -12.02
CA ALA A 136 -11.67 36.36 -11.29
C ALA A 136 -12.10 34.89 -11.09
N ARG A 137 -13.39 34.66 -10.81
CA ARG A 137 -13.99 33.32 -10.72
C ARG A 137 -14.02 32.61 -12.06
N ALA A 138 -14.41 33.29 -13.14
CA ALA A 138 -14.38 32.71 -14.49
C ALA A 138 -12.96 32.22 -14.84
N LEU A 139 -11.94 33.04 -14.53
CA LEU A 139 -10.52 32.67 -14.68
C LEU A 139 -10.07 31.51 -13.78
N TYR A 140 -10.69 31.36 -12.61
CA TYR A 140 -10.40 30.27 -11.66
C TYR A 140 -11.09 28.95 -12.07
N ILE A 141 -12.31 29.04 -12.61
CA ILE A 141 -13.11 27.92 -13.09
C ILE A 141 -12.53 27.34 -14.40
N GLU A 142 -12.02 28.18 -15.30
CA GLU A 142 -11.53 27.77 -16.62
C GLU A 142 -10.02 27.45 -16.71
N ARG A 143 -9.35 27.13 -15.59
CA ARG A 143 -7.99 26.57 -15.73
C ARG A 143 -8.09 25.19 -16.38
N PRO A 144 -7.42 24.92 -17.52
CA PRO A 144 -7.42 23.59 -18.11
C PRO A 144 -6.80 22.61 -17.11
N ARG A 145 -7.64 21.81 -16.46
CA ARG A 145 -7.22 20.72 -15.58
C ARG A 145 -7.01 19.49 -16.44
N VAL A 146 -5.83 18.88 -16.34
CA VAL A 146 -5.63 17.55 -16.93
C VAL A 146 -6.59 16.61 -16.19
N ASN A 147 -7.36 15.80 -16.93
CA ASN A 147 -8.27 14.82 -16.35
C ASN A 147 -7.49 13.63 -15.77
N GLY A 148 -6.77 13.87 -14.66
CA GLY A 148 -5.93 12.87 -14.02
C GLY A 148 -5.12 13.38 -12.84
N ILE A 149 -4.33 12.48 -12.26
CA ILE A 149 -3.49 12.69 -11.09
C ILE A 149 -2.04 12.37 -11.49
N TRP A 150 -1.15 13.33 -11.30
CA TRP A 150 0.30 13.10 -11.34
C TRP A 150 0.74 12.43 -10.03
N PHE A 151 1.58 11.39 -10.15
CA PHE A 151 2.22 10.71 -9.02
C PHE A 151 1.25 10.29 -7.90
N PRO A 152 0.21 9.47 -8.16
CA PRO A 152 -0.70 9.03 -7.11
C PRO A 152 0.02 8.15 -6.07
N GLU A 153 -0.03 8.55 -4.80
CA GLU A 153 0.75 7.91 -3.72
C GLU A 153 -0.06 6.95 -2.83
N SER A 154 -1.37 7.19 -2.71
CA SER A 154 -2.20 6.56 -1.68
C SER A 154 -2.85 5.24 -2.10
N THR A 155 -3.02 5.02 -3.40
CA THR A 155 -3.82 3.91 -3.96
C THR A 155 -3.16 3.36 -5.21
N VAL A 156 -3.38 2.08 -5.47
CA VAL A 156 -2.99 1.39 -6.70
C VAL A 156 -4.24 0.86 -7.41
N LEU A 157 -4.25 0.87 -8.74
CA LEU A 157 -5.36 0.32 -9.52
C LEU A 157 -5.31 -1.21 -9.61
N PHE A 158 -4.11 -1.77 -9.60
CA PHE A 158 -3.88 -3.22 -9.52
C PHE A 158 -3.09 -3.51 -8.25
N VAL A 159 -3.73 -4.19 -7.29
CA VAL A 159 -3.08 -4.55 -6.02
C VAL A 159 -2.05 -5.66 -6.27
N PRO A 160 -0.81 -5.57 -5.72
CA PRO A 160 0.22 -6.60 -5.83
C PRO A 160 -0.26 -8.01 -5.51
N LEU A 161 0.30 -9.02 -6.18
CA LEU A 161 -0.03 -10.43 -5.95
C LEU A 161 0.71 -10.93 -4.71
N VAL A 162 -0.01 -11.29 -3.64
CA VAL A 162 0.60 -11.49 -2.32
C VAL A 162 1.55 -12.70 -2.28
N ALA A 163 1.17 -13.81 -2.93
CA ALA A 163 1.92 -15.06 -2.92
C ALA A 163 2.85 -15.24 -4.15
N ASP A 164 2.92 -14.27 -5.06
CA ASP A 164 3.89 -14.27 -6.16
C ASP A 164 5.30 -14.01 -5.57
N PRO A 165 6.25 -14.97 -5.69
CA PRO A 165 7.59 -14.83 -5.13
C PRO A 165 8.40 -13.68 -5.72
N ARG A 166 8.06 -13.24 -6.94
CA ARG A 166 8.71 -12.14 -7.67
C ARG A 166 7.80 -10.94 -7.90
N GLN A 167 6.81 -10.76 -7.02
CA GLN A 167 6.10 -9.50 -6.92
C GLN A 167 7.02 -8.42 -6.33
N PRO A 168 7.21 -7.26 -7.01
CA PRO A 168 7.97 -6.14 -6.45
C PRO A 168 7.39 -5.68 -5.12
N ARG A 169 8.16 -5.87 -4.04
CA ARG A 169 7.86 -5.45 -2.67
C ARG A 169 9.15 -5.33 -1.86
N TYR A 170 9.07 -4.70 -0.70
CA TYR A 170 10.15 -4.74 0.28
C TYR A 170 9.93 -5.96 1.18
N SER A 171 10.88 -6.89 1.24
CA SER A 171 10.79 -8.03 2.15
C SER A 171 12.13 -8.60 2.58
N ILE A 172 12.13 -9.23 3.74
CA ILE A 172 13.22 -10.08 4.22
C ILE A 172 12.59 -11.36 4.77
N ALA A 173 13.18 -12.50 4.42
CA ALA A 173 12.68 -13.79 4.84
C ALA A 173 13.83 -14.75 5.15
N TYR A 174 13.67 -15.53 6.20
CA TYR A 174 14.51 -16.68 6.48
C TYR A 174 13.96 -17.88 5.72
N ARG A 175 14.75 -18.44 4.81
CA ARG A 175 14.39 -19.56 3.92
C ARG A 175 15.07 -20.85 4.40
N GLY A 176 14.28 -21.91 4.55
CA GLY A 176 14.74 -23.22 4.98
C GLY A 176 14.36 -24.33 4.00
N GLY A 177 15.27 -25.29 3.78
CA GLY A 177 15.04 -26.50 3.00
C GLY A 177 15.35 -26.41 1.50
N ASP A 178 15.85 -25.27 1.02
CA ASP A 178 16.16 -25.07 -0.41
C ASP A 178 17.38 -25.91 -0.85
N ALA A 179 17.13 -26.92 -1.69
CA ALA A 179 18.15 -27.83 -2.19
C ALA A 179 19.05 -27.22 -3.29
N VAL A 180 18.68 -26.06 -3.83
CA VAL A 180 19.36 -25.42 -4.97
C VAL A 180 20.28 -24.30 -4.49
N VAL A 181 19.74 -23.40 -3.66
CA VAL A 181 20.49 -22.24 -3.13
C VAL A 181 21.30 -22.63 -1.90
N GLY A 182 20.71 -23.44 -1.02
CA GLY A 182 21.29 -23.86 0.26
C GLY A 182 20.19 -24.06 1.31
N THR A 183 20.36 -25.04 2.19
CA THR A 183 19.29 -25.47 3.13
C THR A 183 18.92 -24.40 4.16
N VAL A 184 19.78 -23.40 4.36
CA VAL A 184 19.51 -22.22 5.17
C VAL A 184 19.94 -20.99 4.37
N ALA A 185 18.98 -20.15 4.02
CA ALA A 185 19.19 -18.94 3.25
C ALA A 185 18.42 -17.74 3.84
N ALA A 186 18.83 -16.53 3.46
CA ALA A 186 18.03 -15.32 3.64
C ALA A 186 17.67 -14.76 2.27
N ALA A 187 16.39 -14.56 2.02
CA ALA A 187 15.87 -13.91 0.82
C ALA A 187 15.54 -12.46 1.14
N VAL A 188 16.00 -11.54 0.29
CA VAL A 188 15.78 -10.10 0.42
C VAL A 188 15.18 -9.59 -0.89
N ALA A 189 14.11 -8.83 -0.79
CA ALA A 189 13.51 -8.13 -1.91
C ALA A 189 13.45 -6.63 -1.63
N LEU A 190 13.82 -5.84 -2.63
CA LEU A 190 13.63 -4.40 -2.65
C LEU A 190 12.95 -4.04 -3.96
N GLY A 191 11.69 -3.62 -3.89
CA GLY A 191 10.96 -3.24 -5.08
C GLY A 191 9.76 -2.36 -4.75
N ASP A 192 9.42 -1.50 -5.70
CA ASP A 192 8.27 -0.63 -5.61
C ASP A 192 7.66 -0.39 -7.01
N ASN A 193 6.41 0.08 -6.99
CA ASN A 193 5.73 0.60 -8.16
C ASN A 193 5.66 2.12 -8.01
N PHE A 194 6.09 2.82 -9.05
CA PHE A 194 6.10 4.27 -9.16
C PHE A 194 5.05 4.70 -10.19
N PRO A 195 3.80 4.97 -9.76
CA PRO A 195 2.80 5.57 -10.62
C PRO A 195 3.27 6.93 -11.13
N ILE A 196 3.23 7.13 -12.46
CA ILE A 196 3.59 8.42 -13.05
C ILE A 196 2.34 9.27 -13.23
N PHE A 197 1.31 8.69 -13.85
CA PHE A 197 0.09 9.40 -14.16
C PHE A 197 -1.12 8.47 -14.15
N ARG A 198 -2.22 8.94 -13.57
CA ARG A 198 -3.52 8.28 -13.59
C ARG A 198 -4.54 9.15 -14.29
N TRP A 199 -5.04 8.71 -15.44
CA TRP A 199 -6.23 9.27 -16.05
C TRP A 199 -7.47 8.76 -15.31
N LYS A 200 -8.39 9.67 -15.01
CA LYS A 200 -9.68 9.32 -14.42
C LYS A 200 -10.74 9.20 -15.49
N ASP A 201 -11.74 8.36 -15.25
CA ASP A 201 -12.95 8.30 -16.08
C ASP A 201 -12.62 8.12 -17.58
N THR A 202 -11.92 7.02 -17.87
CA THR A 202 -11.42 6.70 -19.21
C THR A 202 -12.21 5.58 -19.88
N PHE A 203 -12.24 5.65 -21.21
CA PHE A 203 -12.94 4.72 -22.11
C PHE A 203 -14.46 4.67 -21.86
N ARG A 204 -15.15 3.78 -22.59
CA ARG A 204 -16.62 3.63 -22.50
C ARG A 204 -17.13 3.11 -21.14
N TRP A 205 -16.23 2.60 -20.30
CA TRP A 205 -16.58 1.91 -19.06
C TRP A 205 -16.32 2.77 -17.82
N HIS A 206 -15.93 4.04 -18.00
CA HIS A 206 -15.76 5.01 -16.91
C HIS A 206 -14.79 4.53 -15.81
N GLY A 207 -13.71 3.86 -16.20
CA GLY A 207 -12.69 3.32 -15.31
C GLY A 207 -11.41 4.17 -15.29
N ASP A 208 -10.55 3.95 -14.31
CA ASP A 208 -9.29 4.67 -14.19
C ASP A 208 -8.17 3.93 -14.90
N LEU A 209 -7.30 4.66 -15.61
CA LEU A 209 -6.11 4.14 -16.29
C LEU A 209 -4.86 4.75 -15.67
N GLN A 210 -3.83 3.96 -15.44
CA GLN A 210 -2.59 4.44 -14.85
C GLN A 210 -1.37 3.81 -15.52
N ILE A 211 -0.38 4.64 -15.84
CA ILE A 211 0.95 4.23 -16.26
C ILE A 211 1.96 4.47 -15.14
N GLY A 212 2.93 3.57 -15.01
CA GLY A 212 4.00 3.70 -14.02
C GLY A 212 5.28 3.00 -14.46
N ILE A 213 6.22 2.93 -13.51
CA ILE A 213 7.44 2.16 -13.60
C ILE A 213 7.47 1.21 -12.40
N GLU A 214 7.78 -0.06 -12.60
CA GLU A 214 8.08 -0.99 -11.52
C GLU A 214 9.58 -1.29 -11.55
N ALA A 215 10.21 -1.29 -10.38
CA ALA A 215 11.59 -1.71 -10.24
C ALA A 215 11.69 -2.70 -9.08
N GLY A 216 12.53 -3.71 -9.22
CA GLY A 216 12.68 -4.77 -8.24
C GLY A 216 14.08 -5.36 -8.24
N ILE A 217 14.56 -5.70 -7.06
CA ILE A 217 15.80 -6.45 -6.84
C ILE A 217 15.48 -7.59 -5.88
N TRP A 218 15.83 -8.82 -6.25
CA TRP A 218 15.77 -9.99 -5.35
C TRP A 218 17.16 -10.56 -5.18
N ALA A 219 17.64 -10.61 -3.94
CA ALA A 219 18.92 -11.20 -3.58
C ALA A 219 18.71 -12.35 -2.61
N VAL A 220 19.46 -13.42 -2.78
CA VAL A 220 19.42 -14.57 -1.87
C VAL A 220 20.81 -14.92 -1.38
N PHE A 221 20.93 -15.04 -0.05
CA PHE A 221 22.18 -15.31 0.65
C PHE A 221 22.12 -16.70 1.27
N ASN A 222 23.11 -17.54 0.99
CA ASN A 222 23.22 -18.87 1.60
C ASN A 222 24.11 -18.81 2.86
N TYR A 223 23.69 -19.48 3.93
CA TYR A 223 24.40 -19.56 5.21
C TYR A 223 24.92 -20.99 5.51
N HIS A 224 24.58 -21.99 4.71
CA HIS A 224 24.87 -23.40 4.97
C HIS A 224 25.65 -24.08 3.83
N ASP A 225 26.50 -25.07 4.14
CA ASP A 225 27.29 -25.83 3.17
C ASP A 225 28.09 -24.98 2.16
N ILE A 226 28.79 -23.96 2.65
CA ILE A 226 29.66 -23.11 1.83
C ILE A 226 31.06 -23.76 1.74
N PRO A 227 31.48 -24.31 0.58
CA PRO A 227 32.62 -25.25 0.55
C PRO A 227 33.98 -24.62 0.82
N ARG A 228 34.22 -23.40 0.35
CA ARG A 228 35.52 -22.69 0.47
C ARG A 228 35.39 -21.37 1.21
N LYS A 229 34.42 -21.30 2.12
CA LYS A 229 34.13 -20.14 2.96
C LYS A 229 35.40 -19.66 3.65
N LYS A 230 35.75 -18.37 3.50
CA LYS A 230 36.92 -17.79 4.18
C LYS A 230 36.59 -17.50 5.65
N ASP A 231 37.62 -17.49 6.47
CA ASP A 231 37.50 -17.09 7.88
C ASP A 231 36.96 -15.64 7.98
N GLY A 232 35.85 -15.48 8.70
CA GLY A 232 35.17 -14.19 8.88
C GLY A 232 33.94 -13.97 7.97
N GLU A 233 33.75 -14.77 6.92
CA GLU A 233 32.52 -14.73 6.12
C GLU A 233 31.37 -15.37 6.92
N SER A 234 30.15 -14.85 6.82
CA SER A 234 28.96 -15.43 7.49
C SER A 234 28.05 -16.16 6.50
N CYS A 235 27.92 -15.62 5.29
CA CYS A 235 27.11 -16.11 4.19
C CYS A 235 27.82 -15.83 2.86
N GLU A 236 27.22 -16.31 1.78
CA GLU A 236 27.58 -15.95 0.40
C GLU A 236 26.34 -15.43 -0.32
N LEU A 237 26.48 -14.39 -1.14
CA LEU A 237 25.45 -14.01 -2.08
C LEU A 237 25.42 -15.05 -3.20
N VAL A 238 24.29 -15.73 -3.39
CA VAL A 238 24.16 -16.75 -4.43
C VAL A 238 23.76 -16.10 -5.75
N ASN A 239 22.72 -15.27 -5.73
CA ASN A 239 22.15 -14.66 -6.92
C ASN A 239 21.46 -13.34 -6.58
N THR A 240 21.53 -12.40 -7.51
CA THR A 240 20.74 -11.16 -7.51
C THR A 240 20.04 -11.00 -8.85
N ASP A 241 18.72 -10.83 -8.81
CA ASP A 241 17.90 -10.53 -9.97
C ASP A 241 17.49 -9.07 -9.95
N TYR A 242 17.59 -8.43 -11.12
CA TYR A 242 17.24 -7.04 -11.36
C TYR A 242 16.07 -6.99 -12.33
N TYR A 243 15.03 -6.26 -11.96
CA TYR A 243 13.80 -6.13 -12.72
C TYR A 243 13.44 -4.66 -12.94
N LEU A 244 13.01 -4.38 -14.16
CA LEU A 244 12.43 -3.11 -14.56
C LEU A 244 11.22 -3.38 -15.45
N GLY A 245 10.08 -2.81 -15.10
CA GLY A 245 8.83 -2.95 -15.83
C GLY A 245 8.13 -1.61 -16.05
N ILE A 246 7.28 -1.56 -17.08
CA ILE A 246 6.39 -0.44 -17.36
C ILE A 246 4.96 -0.98 -17.31
N PRO A 247 4.28 -0.92 -16.15
CA PRO A 247 2.89 -1.33 -16.04
C PRO A 247 1.94 -0.27 -16.61
N LEU A 248 0.96 -0.74 -17.35
CA LEU A 248 -0.30 -0.07 -17.64
C LEU A 248 -1.41 -0.78 -16.87
N THR A 249 -2.00 -0.09 -15.90
CA THR A 249 -3.03 -0.64 -15.03
C THR A 249 -4.37 0.04 -15.27
N TYR A 250 -5.44 -0.74 -15.26
CA TYR A 250 -6.80 -0.25 -15.46
C TYR A 250 -7.72 -0.87 -14.41
N ALA A 251 -8.57 -0.07 -13.77
CA ALA A 251 -9.55 -0.57 -12.81
C ALA A 251 -10.94 -0.03 -13.09
N VAL A 252 -11.93 -0.91 -13.03
CA VAL A 252 -13.35 -0.58 -13.21
C VAL A 252 -14.20 -1.53 -12.37
N ASP A 253 -15.05 -0.96 -11.50
CA ASP A 253 -15.89 -1.72 -10.57
C ASP A 253 -15.07 -2.78 -9.78
N LYS A 254 -15.38 -4.08 -9.95
CA LYS A 254 -14.70 -5.20 -9.30
C LYS A 254 -13.50 -5.74 -10.07
N TRP A 255 -13.20 -5.20 -11.25
CA TRP A 255 -12.14 -5.66 -12.12
C TRP A 255 -10.91 -4.75 -12.03
N SER A 256 -9.74 -5.39 -12.04
CA SER A 256 -8.46 -4.70 -12.25
C SER A 256 -7.62 -5.47 -13.27
N PHE A 257 -6.91 -4.72 -14.10
CA PHE A 257 -6.08 -5.25 -15.16
C PHE A 257 -4.69 -4.64 -15.06
N ARG A 258 -3.66 -5.42 -15.36
CA ARG A 258 -2.27 -4.96 -15.46
C ARG A 258 -1.65 -5.57 -16.70
N TYR A 259 -1.38 -4.73 -17.69
CA TYR A 259 -0.46 -5.08 -18.78
C TYR A 259 0.92 -4.56 -18.40
N ARG A 260 1.99 -5.35 -18.57
CA ARG A 260 3.36 -4.85 -18.36
C ARG A 260 4.28 -5.35 -19.45
N LEU A 261 5.18 -4.48 -19.86
CA LEU A 261 6.42 -4.83 -20.55
C LEU A 261 7.53 -4.78 -19.51
N TYR A 262 8.36 -5.81 -19.42
CA TYR A 262 9.40 -5.85 -18.43
C TYR A 262 10.64 -6.59 -18.90
N HIS A 263 11.76 -6.23 -18.28
CA HIS A 263 13.05 -6.87 -18.44
C HIS A 263 13.48 -7.40 -17.08
N ILE A 264 14.04 -8.61 -17.08
CA ILE A 264 14.75 -9.17 -15.93
C ILE A 264 16.12 -9.67 -16.35
N SER A 265 17.12 -9.40 -15.52
CA SER A 265 18.47 -9.94 -15.66
C SER A 265 18.97 -10.46 -14.32
N SER A 266 19.78 -11.51 -14.37
CA SER A 266 20.21 -12.26 -13.20
C SER A 266 21.73 -12.37 -13.15
N HIS A 267 22.30 -12.09 -11.99
CA HIS A 267 23.74 -12.16 -11.76
C HIS A 267 24.05 -13.04 -10.57
N LEU A 268 24.88 -14.06 -10.79
CA LEU A 268 25.47 -14.83 -9.69
C LEU A 268 26.35 -13.92 -8.83
N GLY A 269 26.27 -14.12 -7.51
CA GLY A 269 27.17 -13.46 -6.57
C GLY A 269 28.62 -13.90 -6.76
N ASP A 270 29.55 -12.98 -6.51
CA ASP A 270 30.97 -13.24 -6.61
C ASP A 270 31.45 -14.17 -5.49
N GLU A 271 30.91 -14.06 -4.26
CA GLU A 271 31.25 -15.01 -3.19
C GLU A 271 30.85 -16.44 -3.57
N PHE A 272 29.68 -16.64 -4.19
CA PHE A 272 29.26 -17.95 -4.68
C PHE A 272 30.24 -18.54 -5.71
N LEU A 273 30.72 -17.72 -6.64
CA LEU A 273 31.69 -18.14 -7.66
C LEU A 273 33.07 -18.44 -7.06
N VAL A 274 33.54 -17.60 -6.13
CA VAL A 274 34.81 -17.81 -5.41
C VAL A 274 34.75 -19.09 -4.57
N ASN A 275 33.62 -19.33 -3.90
CA ASN A 275 33.42 -20.51 -3.06
C ASN A 275 33.22 -21.79 -3.88
N ARG A 276 32.83 -21.66 -5.16
CA ARG A 276 32.63 -22.77 -6.10
C ARG A 276 33.23 -22.47 -7.48
N PRO A 277 34.56 -22.49 -7.63
CA PRO A 277 35.21 -22.08 -8.88
C PRO A 277 34.83 -22.93 -10.10
N TYR A 278 34.32 -24.15 -9.89
CA TYR A 278 33.73 -24.96 -10.97
C TYR A 278 32.55 -24.27 -11.71
N TYR A 279 31.90 -23.30 -11.07
CA TYR A 279 30.84 -22.50 -11.69
C TYR A 279 31.38 -21.37 -12.56
N LEU A 280 32.68 -21.02 -12.50
CA LEU A 280 33.26 -19.98 -13.35
C LEU A 280 33.09 -20.33 -14.84
N ASP A 281 33.43 -21.56 -15.23
CA ASP A 281 33.30 -22.04 -16.60
C ASP A 281 31.84 -22.36 -17.01
N LYS A 282 30.93 -22.44 -16.03
CA LYS A 282 29.52 -22.79 -16.22
C LYS A 282 28.56 -21.62 -16.07
N ARG A 283 29.06 -20.44 -15.72
CA ARG A 283 28.27 -19.24 -15.53
C ARG A 283 27.42 -19.00 -16.78
N LYS A 284 26.12 -18.80 -16.56
CA LYS A 284 25.18 -18.39 -17.60
C LYS A 284 24.77 -16.94 -17.40
N ASN A 285 24.15 -16.35 -18.42
CA ASN A 285 23.58 -15.01 -18.34
C ASN A 285 22.06 -15.09 -18.53
N PRO A 286 21.28 -15.50 -17.50
CA PRO A 286 19.84 -15.48 -17.57
C PRO A 286 19.37 -14.03 -17.66
N SER A 287 18.77 -13.69 -18.79
CA SER A 287 18.10 -12.42 -18.99
C SER A 287 17.03 -12.58 -20.06
N PHE A 288 15.89 -11.94 -19.86
CA PHE A 288 14.81 -11.94 -20.82
C PHE A 288 13.91 -10.72 -20.69
N GLU A 289 13.29 -10.37 -21.80
CA GLU A 289 12.22 -9.38 -21.90
C GLU A 289 10.91 -10.11 -22.15
N ALA A 290 9.86 -9.69 -21.44
CA ALA A 290 8.56 -10.30 -21.55
C ALA A 290 7.45 -9.25 -21.45
N MET A 291 6.27 -9.69 -21.87
CA MET A 291 5.03 -8.99 -21.64
C MET A 291 3.98 -9.92 -21.06
N ASP A 292 3.16 -9.43 -20.16
CA ASP A 292 1.99 -10.15 -19.67
C ASP A 292 0.79 -9.25 -19.47
N LEU A 293 -0.37 -9.88 -19.36
CA LEU A 293 -1.64 -9.24 -19.07
C LEU A 293 -2.32 -9.99 -17.93
N PHE A 294 -2.38 -9.38 -16.76
CA PHE A 294 -3.16 -9.86 -15.64
C PHE A 294 -4.57 -9.28 -15.65
N ALA A 295 -5.54 -10.13 -15.34
CA ALA A 295 -6.88 -9.76 -14.94
C ALA A 295 -7.14 -10.28 -13.53
N ALA A 296 -7.67 -9.43 -12.66
CA ALA A 296 -8.06 -9.77 -11.31
C ALA A 296 -9.51 -9.33 -11.04
N TYR A 297 -10.24 -10.18 -10.34
CA TYR A 297 -11.64 -9.94 -9.98
C TYR A 297 -11.84 -10.01 -8.46
N GLN A 298 -12.48 -8.99 -7.92
CA GLN A 298 -12.82 -8.88 -6.50
C GLN A 298 -14.21 -9.50 -6.26
N PHE A 299 -14.25 -10.74 -5.78
CA PHE A 299 -15.52 -11.46 -5.52
C PHE A 299 -16.28 -10.86 -4.34
N THR A 300 -15.56 -10.59 -3.25
CA THR A 300 -16.06 -9.96 -2.01
C THR A 300 -15.00 -9.01 -1.47
N SER A 301 -15.23 -8.28 -0.38
CA SER A 301 -14.18 -7.45 0.25
C SER A 301 -12.95 -8.24 0.70
N GLY A 302 -13.07 -9.56 0.93
CA GLY A 302 -11.99 -10.42 1.39
C GLY A 302 -11.44 -11.40 0.35
N ILE A 303 -12.11 -11.62 -0.78
CA ILE A 303 -11.74 -12.67 -1.74
C ILE A 303 -11.43 -12.07 -3.10
N ARG A 304 -10.23 -12.35 -3.61
CA ARG A 304 -9.74 -11.91 -4.92
C ARG A 304 -9.15 -13.08 -5.68
N GLY A 305 -9.50 -13.23 -6.96
CA GLY A 305 -8.85 -14.18 -7.87
C GLY A 305 -8.21 -13.46 -9.05
N TYR A 306 -7.15 -14.03 -9.60
CA TYR A 306 -6.42 -13.45 -10.73
C TYR A 306 -5.82 -14.52 -11.65
N ILE A 307 -5.60 -14.12 -12.89
CA ILE A 307 -4.92 -14.91 -13.93
C ILE A 307 -4.17 -13.97 -14.87
N GLY A 308 -3.00 -14.38 -15.34
CA GLY A 308 -2.18 -13.64 -16.28
C GLY A 308 -1.39 -14.56 -17.21
N PRO A 309 -1.74 -14.66 -18.50
CA PRO A 309 -0.84 -15.21 -19.50
C PRO A 309 0.29 -14.24 -19.81
N GLY A 310 1.46 -14.78 -20.13
CA GLY A 310 2.62 -14.01 -20.53
C GLY A 310 3.41 -14.63 -21.67
N ILE A 311 4.17 -13.75 -22.34
CA ILE A 311 4.96 -14.05 -23.52
C ILE A 311 6.36 -13.48 -23.32
N ILE A 312 7.36 -14.34 -23.42
CA ILE A 312 8.77 -13.97 -23.50
C ILE A 312 9.08 -13.57 -24.93
N LEU A 313 9.49 -12.31 -25.10
CA LEU A 313 9.77 -11.67 -26.38
C LEU A 313 11.19 -11.97 -26.84
N HIS A 314 12.14 -11.89 -25.92
CA HIS A 314 13.56 -12.13 -26.17
C HIS A 314 14.21 -12.70 -24.91
N SER A 315 15.30 -13.44 -25.10
CA SER A 315 16.14 -13.94 -24.01
C SER A 315 17.57 -14.07 -24.51
N ASP A 316 18.53 -13.90 -23.61
CA ASP A 316 19.95 -14.04 -23.90
C ASP A 316 20.29 -15.38 -24.59
N HIS A 317 21.13 -15.32 -25.62
CA HIS A 317 21.51 -16.49 -26.42
C HIS A 317 22.19 -17.60 -25.61
N THR A 318 22.84 -17.27 -24.50
CA THR A 318 23.51 -18.22 -23.60
C THR A 318 22.54 -18.92 -22.65
N TYR A 319 21.32 -18.40 -22.49
CA TYR A 319 20.26 -18.94 -21.65
C TYR A 319 18.86 -18.80 -22.31
N PRO A 320 18.59 -19.53 -23.42
CA PRO A 320 17.35 -19.35 -24.17
C PRO A 320 16.14 -19.78 -23.34
N MET A 321 15.15 -18.89 -23.25
CA MET A 321 13.87 -19.11 -22.60
C MET A 321 12.82 -19.62 -23.60
N ARG A 322 11.74 -20.26 -23.11
CA ARG A 322 10.60 -20.64 -23.96
C ARG A 322 9.49 -19.61 -23.85
N THR A 323 8.76 -19.42 -24.95
CA THR A 323 7.89 -18.26 -25.19
C THR A 323 6.77 -18.09 -24.17
N PHE A 324 6.07 -19.14 -23.75
CA PHE A 324 4.82 -18.96 -23.02
C PHE A 324 4.91 -19.31 -21.53
N TYR A 325 4.15 -18.59 -20.72
CA TYR A 325 3.84 -18.94 -19.34
C TYR A 325 2.44 -18.43 -18.98
N VAL A 326 1.89 -18.97 -17.90
CA VAL A 326 0.64 -18.49 -17.30
C VAL A 326 0.77 -18.55 -15.79
N GLU A 327 0.24 -17.53 -15.14
CA GLU A 327 0.23 -17.39 -13.69
C GLU A 327 -1.20 -17.16 -13.22
N TYR A 328 -1.57 -17.70 -12.07
CA TYR A 328 -2.91 -17.53 -11.50
C TYR A 328 -2.90 -17.83 -10.01
N GLY A 329 -3.91 -17.31 -9.33
CA GLY A 329 -3.99 -17.50 -7.89
C GLY A 329 -5.21 -16.84 -7.28
N ALA A 330 -5.30 -16.95 -5.97
CA ALA A 330 -6.33 -16.30 -5.20
C ALA A 330 -5.83 -15.87 -3.82
N GLU A 331 -6.53 -14.90 -3.25
CA GLU A 331 -6.25 -14.31 -1.96
C GLU A 331 -7.52 -14.23 -1.14
N PHE A 332 -7.37 -14.51 0.14
CA PHE A 332 -8.43 -14.57 1.13
C PHE A 332 -7.99 -13.74 2.34
N ARG A 333 -8.77 -12.73 2.70
CA ARG A 333 -8.61 -11.94 3.92
C ARG A 333 -9.77 -12.23 4.84
N PHE A 334 -9.46 -12.56 6.09
CA PHE A 334 -10.42 -13.02 7.09
C PHE A 334 -10.00 -12.58 8.49
N LEU A 335 -10.94 -12.60 9.43
CA LEU A 335 -10.71 -12.18 10.82
C LEU A 335 -10.14 -10.76 10.93
N GLY A 336 -10.66 -9.84 10.12
CA GLY A 336 -10.28 -8.43 10.17
C GLY A 336 -10.80 -7.75 11.43
N HIS A 337 -9.94 -7.00 12.11
CA HIS A 337 -10.27 -6.24 13.31
C HIS A 337 -9.73 -4.80 13.22
N LYS A 338 -10.47 -3.87 13.83
CA LYS A 338 -10.09 -2.47 13.95
C LYS A 338 -9.50 -2.23 15.33
N VAL A 339 -8.35 -1.59 15.38
CA VAL A 339 -7.75 -1.05 16.61
C VAL A 339 -8.01 0.44 16.63
N ASP A 340 -9.17 0.83 17.18
CA ASP A 340 -9.64 2.21 17.10
C ASP A 340 -8.68 3.20 17.77
N TYR A 341 -8.10 2.84 18.92
CA TYR A 341 -7.16 3.68 19.66
C TYR A 341 -5.93 4.10 18.82
N HIS A 342 -5.40 3.18 18.01
CA HIS A 342 -4.22 3.43 17.17
C HIS A 342 -4.58 3.77 15.72
N GLN A 343 -5.87 3.79 15.36
CA GLN A 343 -6.34 3.93 13.98
C GLN A 343 -5.71 2.91 13.01
N LEU A 344 -5.62 1.65 13.44
CA LEU A 344 -5.07 0.55 12.64
C LEU A 344 -6.15 -0.47 12.26
N TYR A 345 -5.95 -1.12 11.13
CA TYR A 345 -6.72 -2.28 10.70
C TYR A 345 -5.79 -3.46 10.49
N GLY A 346 -6.09 -4.57 11.15
CA GLY A 346 -5.33 -5.80 11.02
C GLY A 346 -6.21 -6.96 10.56
N THR A 347 -5.72 -7.80 9.66
CA THR A 347 -6.45 -8.96 9.14
C THR A 347 -5.53 -10.13 8.88
N CYS A 348 -6.02 -11.35 9.11
CA CYS A 348 -5.34 -12.55 8.62
C CYS A 348 -5.51 -12.63 7.09
N PHE A 349 -4.53 -13.23 6.42
CA PHE A 349 -4.64 -13.54 5.00
C PHE A 349 -4.09 -14.93 4.68
N PHE A 350 -4.69 -15.55 3.68
CA PHE A 350 -4.17 -16.73 3.00
C PHE A 350 -4.13 -16.43 1.50
N ALA A 351 -3.04 -16.77 0.84
CA ALA A 351 -2.87 -16.58 -0.59
C ALA A 351 -2.17 -17.79 -1.20
N PHE A 352 -2.53 -18.12 -2.44
CA PHE A 352 -1.77 -19.06 -3.23
C PHE A 352 -1.52 -18.48 -4.62
N HIS A 353 -0.38 -18.83 -5.19
CA HIS A 353 0.07 -18.44 -6.51
C HIS A 353 0.62 -19.67 -7.21
N ILE A 354 0.19 -19.87 -8.45
CA ILE A 354 0.60 -21.00 -9.28
C ILE A 354 1.11 -20.47 -10.60
N GLU A 355 2.26 -20.99 -11.02
CA GLU A 355 2.86 -20.70 -12.31
C GLU A 355 3.00 -21.97 -13.13
N ASN A 356 2.78 -21.85 -14.44
CA ASN A 356 3.11 -22.88 -15.40
C ASN A 356 3.88 -22.25 -16.55
N TRP A 357 5.18 -22.54 -16.63
CA TRP A 357 6.04 -22.05 -17.71
C TRP A 357 6.29 -23.14 -18.73
N GLN A 358 6.28 -22.79 -20.03
CA GLN A 358 6.60 -23.72 -21.11
C GLN A 358 8.03 -24.29 -20.97
N ILE A 359 8.97 -23.51 -20.44
CA ILE A 359 10.36 -23.96 -20.18
C ILE A 359 10.44 -24.99 -19.05
N ARG A 360 9.52 -24.92 -18.10
CA ARG A 360 9.29 -25.88 -17.01
C ARG A 360 8.30 -26.98 -17.42
N LYS A 361 8.08 -27.17 -18.73
CA LYS A 361 7.16 -28.18 -19.31
C LYS A 361 5.73 -28.09 -18.80
N TRP A 362 5.29 -26.90 -18.39
CA TRP A 362 3.97 -26.68 -17.78
C TRP A 362 3.74 -27.48 -16.49
N GLU A 363 4.81 -27.90 -15.81
CA GLU A 363 4.68 -28.48 -14.48
C GLU A 363 4.18 -27.40 -13.50
N PHE A 364 3.48 -27.84 -12.45
CA PHE A 364 3.00 -26.95 -11.40
C PHE A 364 4.15 -26.42 -10.58
N ASP A 365 4.12 -25.11 -10.38
CA ASP A 365 4.99 -24.36 -9.52
C ASP A 365 4.11 -23.57 -8.55
N GLU A 366 4.11 -23.95 -7.29
CA GLU A 366 3.09 -23.54 -6.32
C GLU A 366 3.72 -22.83 -5.14
N THR A 367 3.16 -21.67 -4.79
CA THR A 367 3.54 -20.92 -3.59
C THR A 367 2.31 -20.63 -2.77
N PHE A 368 2.35 -20.99 -1.49
CA PHE A 368 1.30 -20.72 -0.51
C PHE A 368 1.83 -19.79 0.56
N MET A 369 1.03 -18.80 0.97
CA MET A 369 1.40 -17.80 1.96
C MET A 369 0.26 -17.62 2.96
N LEU A 370 0.59 -17.65 4.25
CA LEU A 370 -0.34 -17.43 5.36
C LEU A 370 0.28 -16.40 6.31
N GLY A 371 -0.49 -15.42 6.73
CA GLY A 371 0.04 -14.41 7.63
C GLY A 371 -0.98 -13.42 8.17
N TYR A 372 -0.45 -12.36 8.73
CA TYR A 372 -1.21 -11.24 9.27
C TYR A 372 -0.73 -9.95 8.62
N GLU A 373 -1.67 -9.14 8.11
CA GLU A 373 -1.39 -7.83 7.55
C GLU A 373 -1.92 -6.72 8.47
N LEU A 374 -1.13 -5.65 8.63
CA LEU A 374 -1.44 -4.47 9.42
C LEU A 374 -1.37 -3.23 8.52
N SER A 375 -2.40 -2.39 8.59
CA SER A 375 -2.58 -1.23 7.72
C SER A 375 -3.24 -0.07 8.49
N LYS A 376 -3.36 1.10 7.84
CA LYS A 376 -4.19 2.20 8.35
C LYS A 376 -5.65 1.75 8.50
N LEU A 377 -6.44 2.41 9.35
CA LEU A 377 -7.83 2.05 9.64
C LEU A 377 -8.71 1.90 8.39
N GLN A 378 -8.43 2.65 7.33
CA GLN A 378 -9.14 2.56 6.05
C GLN A 378 -8.91 1.22 5.31
N GLY A 379 -7.89 0.45 5.67
CA GLY A 379 -7.51 -0.79 5.00
C GLY A 379 -6.89 -0.58 3.61
N ILE A 380 -6.63 0.68 3.24
CA ILE A 380 -6.15 1.12 1.94
C ILE A 380 -4.67 1.53 2.04
N GLY A 381 -3.91 1.26 0.99
CA GLY A 381 -2.52 1.70 0.85
C GLY A 381 -1.54 0.62 1.29
N ARG A 382 -0.34 1.06 1.68
CA ARG A 382 0.75 0.18 2.10
C ARG A 382 0.42 -0.52 3.44
N LYS A 383 0.90 -1.76 3.56
CA LYS A 383 0.66 -2.68 4.67
C LYS A 383 1.97 -3.33 5.11
N MET A 384 2.10 -3.55 6.41
CA MET A 384 3.10 -4.45 6.97
C MET A 384 2.52 -5.87 6.98
N ARG A 385 3.31 -6.88 6.61
CA ARG A 385 2.89 -8.29 6.71
C ARG A 385 3.96 -9.10 7.40
N ILE A 386 3.53 -9.96 8.32
CA ILE A 386 4.34 -11.05 8.87
C ILE A 386 3.72 -12.34 8.36
N TYR A 387 4.54 -13.25 7.86
CA TYR A 387 4.04 -14.43 7.16
C TYR A 387 4.94 -15.64 7.32
N ILE A 388 4.32 -16.78 7.04
CA ILE A 388 4.98 -18.00 6.65
C ILE A 388 4.58 -18.32 5.21
N ASP A 389 5.52 -18.81 4.42
CA ASP A 389 5.23 -19.34 3.09
C ASP A 389 5.83 -20.72 2.88
N TYR A 390 5.31 -21.40 1.87
CA TYR A 390 5.82 -22.66 1.37
C TYR A 390 5.78 -22.65 -0.14
N HIS A 391 6.93 -22.92 -0.74
CA HIS A 391 7.12 -23.04 -2.17
C HIS A 391 7.48 -24.47 -2.55
N ASN A 392 6.83 -25.00 -3.58
CA ASN A 392 7.11 -26.29 -4.18
C ASN A 392 7.07 -26.17 -5.70
N GLY A 393 8.23 -26.18 -6.34
CA GLY A 393 8.32 -25.85 -7.74
C GLY A 393 9.76 -25.75 -8.22
N TYR A 394 10.07 -24.67 -8.93
CA TYR A 394 11.39 -24.39 -9.47
C TYR A 394 12.01 -23.18 -8.79
N SER A 395 13.33 -23.21 -8.63
CA SER A 395 14.08 -22.08 -8.11
C SER A 395 13.82 -20.83 -8.98
N TYR A 396 13.61 -19.69 -8.34
CA TYR A 396 13.52 -18.40 -9.05
C TYR A 396 14.89 -17.80 -9.36
N GLU A 397 15.96 -18.40 -8.86
CA GLU A 397 17.26 -17.73 -8.78
C GLU A 397 18.07 -17.91 -10.06
N GLY A 398 17.98 -16.92 -10.94
CA GLY A 398 18.82 -16.75 -12.12
C GLY A 398 19.08 -18.04 -12.90
N GLN A 399 20.33 -18.49 -12.97
CA GLN A 399 20.69 -19.63 -13.81
C GLN A 399 20.11 -20.96 -13.31
N PHE A 400 19.66 -20.98 -12.06
CA PHE A 400 19.01 -22.13 -11.44
C PHE A 400 17.51 -22.21 -11.74
N PHE A 401 16.96 -21.32 -12.57
CA PHE A 401 15.53 -21.26 -12.96
C PHE A 401 14.90 -22.57 -13.45
N ARG A 402 15.72 -23.53 -13.89
CA ARG A 402 15.31 -24.86 -14.39
C ARG A 402 15.47 -25.98 -13.35
N LYS A 403 15.89 -25.66 -12.13
CA LYS A 403 16.11 -26.63 -11.05
C LYS A 403 14.91 -26.64 -10.13
N ARG A 404 14.36 -27.83 -9.88
CA ARG A 404 13.30 -28.01 -8.90
C ARG A 404 13.85 -27.87 -7.49
N THR A 405 13.08 -27.23 -6.62
CA THR A 405 13.35 -27.10 -5.19
C THR A 405 12.03 -26.96 -4.44
N SER A 406 12.10 -27.12 -3.13
CA SER A 406 11.00 -26.79 -2.23
C SER A 406 11.59 -26.17 -0.99
N TYR A 407 10.96 -25.13 -0.47
CA TYR A 407 11.42 -24.45 0.73
C TYR A 407 10.25 -23.82 1.47
N GLY A 408 10.44 -23.56 2.75
CA GLY A 408 9.54 -22.73 3.54
C GLY A 408 10.26 -21.47 3.98
N GLU A 409 9.54 -20.34 4.01
CA GLU A 409 10.06 -19.09 4.54
C GLU A 409 9.25 -18.58 5.73
N VAL A 410 9.93 -17.86 6.61
CA VAL A 410 9.30 -17.00 7.63
C VAL A 410 9.82 -15.60 7.39
N GLY A 411 8.92 -14.66 7.14
CA GLY A 411 9.31 -13.37 6.61
C GLY A 411 8.46 -12.21 7.07
N PHE A 412 8.98 -11.05 6.72
CA PHE A 412 8.35 -9.75 6.88
C PHE A 412 8.33 -9.05 5.53
N SER A 413 7.25 -8.31 5.24
CA SER A 413 7.17 -7.46 4.04
C SER A 413 6.45 -6.15 4.29
N TRP A 414 6.79 -5.16 3.47
CA TRP A 414 6.15 -3.87 3.37
C TRP A 414 5.82 -3.58 1.89
N GLY A 415 4.57 -3.22 1.63
CA GLY A 415 4.07 -2.96 0.27
C GLY A 415 2.55 -2.82 0.26
N PHE A 416 1.94 -2.63 -0.92
CA PHE A 416 0.48 -2.56 -1.05
C PHE A 416 -0.21 -3.91 -0.82
#